data_AF-A0A7K3XB02-F1
#
_entry.id   AF-A0A7K3XB02-F1
#
_cell.length_a   1.000
_cell.length_b   1.000
_cell.length_c   1.000
_cell.angle_alpha   90.00
_cell.angle_beta   90.00
_cell.angle_gamma   90.00
#
_symmetry.space_group_name_H-M   'P 1'
#
loop_
_entity.id
_entity.type
_entity.pdbx_description
1 polymer ?
#
loop_
_entity_poly.entity_id
_entity_poly.type
_entity_poly.pdbx_seq_one_letter_code
_entity_poly.pdbx_strand_id
1 'polypeptide(L)'
;MHLAVHGELRPLDLITALDLAELINLRGRGGAGFPFARKLDAVARSAQRRELPVTVVVNGTEGEPASWKDKVLLTRAPHLVLDGAALAAHALDAESIVIGVADDGVATGSVLAAVAERRMPAPTRLVTMPHRFISGESGALIRGINGDVPIPPGRKGRASDAGVGGRPTLLSNAETYAQLAVAARLGPYAFGEVGTADEPGTVLLTVGGSARRPAVLEVPAGVPLRDVLDGCAAPVGPGVLLGGFHGTWIGPAAAADAVVSRAGLAAVGGTLGAGIVLPLGDGTCPLGEARRVLRYLAGQSAGQCGPCQLGLPDLARAISTIIDGSGGAAALDQVRGAAGGVRGRGACSHPDGTARFALSAIDTFTADIAAHLARGGCGDPVRGVLPLPEGEDSTGGRLVVDWSRCDGHGLCAQLAPELITLDANGFPAMSDAPVPPWLAAGARKAIAMCPALALRQDS
;
A
#
# COMPACT_ATOMS: atom_id res chain seq x y z
N MET A 1 14.95 -21.98 -18.36
CA MET A 1 16.14 -21.17 -18.74
C MET A 1 16.88 -20.61 -17.52
N HIS A 2 16.19 -20.17 -16.45
CA HIS A 2 16.79 -19.64 -15.21
C HIS A 2 17.95 -20.47 -14.63
N LEU A 3 17.72 -21.77 -14.38
CA LEU A 3 18.75 -22.65 -13.80
C LEU A 3 19.95 -22.87 -14.72
N ALA A 4 19.76 -22.76 -16.04
CA ALA A 4 20.87 -22.87 -16.99
C ALA A 4 21.77 -21.62 -16.96
N VAL A 5 21.21 -20.45 -16.66
CA VAL A 5 21.96 -19.18 -16.57
C VAL A 5 22.59 -18.99 -15.21
N HIS A 6 21.85 -19.25 -14.14
CA HIS A 6 22.27 -18.92 -12.77
C HIS A 6 22.74 -20.13 -11.95
N GLY A 7 22.54 -21.35 -12.45
CA GLY A 7 22.80 -22.57 -11.69
C GLY A 7 21.77 -22.85 -10.59
N GLU A 8 21.83 -24.07 -10.06
CA GLU A 8 21.04 -24.47 -8.90
C GLU A 8 21.50 -23.73 -7.64
N LEU A 9 20.53 -23.30 -6.83
CA LEU A 9 20.80 -22.78 -5.51
C LEU A 9 21.03 -23.93 -4.55
N ARG A 10 22.15 -23.88 -3.82
CA ARG A 10 22.39 -24.81 -2.73
C ARG A 10 21.39 -24.52 -1.60
N PRO A 11 20.71 -25.54 -1.08
CA PRO A 11 19.86 -25.35 0.09
C PRO A 11 20.66 -24.84 1.29
N LEU A 12 20.03 -24.05 2.16
CA LEU A 12 20.62 -23.53 3.40
C LEU A 12 19.95 -24.18 4.60
N ASP A 13 20.73 -24.67 5.55
CA ASP A 13 20.20 -25.00 6.87
C ASP A 13 19.78 -23.74 7.64
N LEU A 14 19.06 -23.93 8.74
CA LEU A 14 18.52 -22.82 9.53
C LEU A 14 19.60 -21.87 10.04
N ILE A 15 20.73 -22.41 10.53
CA ILE A 15 21.80 -21.60 11.11
C ILE A 15 22.43 -20.74 10.03
N THR A 16 22.78 -21.34 8.89
CA THR A 16 23.38 -20.63 7.76
C THR A 16 22.42 -19.57 7.19
N ALA A 17 21.12 -19.86 7.13
CA ALA A 17 20.12 -18.89 6.68
C ALA A 17 19.96 -17.70 7.64
N LEU A 18 20.02 -17.94 8.96
CA LEU A 18 20.03 -16.89 9.98
C LEU A 18 21.29 -16.02 9.87
N ASP A 19 22.47 -16.64 9.84
CA ASP A 19 23.75 -15.95 9.74
C ASP A 19 23.83 -15.09 8.47
N LEU A 20 23.42 -15.65 7.32
CA LEU A 20 23.36 -14.90 6.07
C LEU A 20 22.45 -13.68 6.18
N ALA A 21 21.24 -13.85 6.72
CA ALA A 21 20.26 -12.77 6.87
C ALA A 21 20.71 -11.69 7.87
N GLU A 22 21.47 -12.06 8.91
CA GLU A 22 22.05 -11.12 9.87
C GLU A 22 23.23 -10.35 9.28
N LEU A 23 24.16 -11.03 8.60
CA LEU A 23 25.35 -10.42 7.99
C LEU A 23 24.99 -9.39 6.92
N ILE A 24 23.95 -9.64 6.13
CA ILE A 24 23.44 -8.67 5.14
C ILE A 24 22.40 -7.71 5.73
N ASN A 25 22.15 -7.76 7.04
CA ASN A 25 21.12 -6.99 7.73
C ASN A 25 19.77 -7.00 6.99
N LEU A 26 19.33 -8.17 6.49
CA LEU A 26 18.13 -8.26 5.65
C LEU A 26 16.90 -7.82 6.43
N ARG A 27 16.25 -6.78 5.93
CA ARG A 27 14.98 -6.29 6.49
C ARG A 27 13.85 -6.48 5.50
N GLY A 28 12.64 -6.65 6.02
CA GLY A 28 11.43 -6.72 5.20
C GLY A 28 11.27 -5.49 4.31
N ARG A 29 11.04 -5.73 3.01
CA ARG A 29 10.89 -4.73 1.94
C ARG A 29 9.44 -4.33 1.65
N GLY A 30 8.49 -4.74 2.50
CA GLY A 30 7.07 -4.40 2.41
C GLY A 30 6.65 -3.20 3.27
N GLY A 31 7.53 -2.24 3.55
CA GLY A 31 7.20 -1.02 4.31
C GLY A 31 7.64 -0.99 5.78
N ALA A 32 7.47 -2.08 6.52
CA ALA A 32 7.72 -2.08 7.98
C ALA A 32 9.20 -2.22 8.38
N GLY A 33 10.07 -2.73 7.50
CA GLY A 33 11.51 -2.84 7.78
C GLY A 33 11.91 -3.80 8.91
N PHE A 34 11.05 -4.75 9.28
CA PHE A 34 11.33 -5.72 10.35
C PHE A 34 12.51 -6.65 9.98
N PRO A 35 13.44 -6.97 10.90
CA PRO A 35 14.55 -7.88 10.63
C PRO A 35 14.09 -9.27 10.19
N PHE A 36 14.57 -9.73 9.03
CA PHE A 36 14.18 -11.02 8.47
C PHE A 36 14.68 -12.18 9.33
N ALA A 37 15.94 -12.15 9.79
CA ALA A 37 16.51 -13.18 10.67
C ALA A 37 15.67 -13.39 11.94
N ARG A 38 15.23 -12.31 12.60
CA ARG A 38 14.34 -12.41 13.77
C ARG A 38 12.97 -13.02 13.44
N LYS A 39 12.46 -12.79 12.22
CA LYS A 39 11.21 -13.40 11.77
C LYS A 39 11.38 -14.90 11.51
N LEU A 40 12.49 -15.26 10.89
CA LEU A 40 12.90 -16.64 10.61
C LEU A 40 13.05 -17.43 11.92
N ASP A 41 13.82 -16.92 12.88
CA ASP A 41 14.04 -17.51 14.20
C ASP A 41 12.72 -17.64 15.00
N ALA A 42 11.85 -16.63 14.96
CA ALA A 42 10.55 -16.68 15.63
C ALA A 42 9.66 -17.81 15.10
N VAL A 43 9.66 -18.05 13.78
CA VAL A 43 8.91 -19.15 13.15
C VAL A 43 9.52 -20.49 13.55
N ALA A 44 10.84 -20.64 13.45
CA ALA A 44 11.54 -21.89 13.80
C ALA A 44 11.28 -22.30 15.25
N ARG A 45 11.43 -21.36 16.21
CA ARG A 45 11.13 -21.61 17.62
C ARG A 45 9.66 -21.94 17.86
N SER A 46 8.75 -21.28 17.15
CA SER A 46 7.32 -21.55 17.25
C SER A 46 6.98 -22.96 16.76
N ALA A 47 7.52 -23.37 15.61
CA ALA A 47 7.37 -24.71 15.06
C ALA A 47 7.89 -25.79 16.00
N GLN A 48 9.10 -25.61 16.54
CA GLN A 48 9.68 -26.54 17.49
C GLN A 48 8.84 -26.64 18.79
N ARG A 49 8.46 -25.51 19.40
CA ARG A 49 7.70 -25.52 20.65
C ARG A 49 6.29 -26.08 20.51
N ARG A 50 5.66 -25.90 19.34
CA ARG A 50 4.28 -26.32 19.09
C ARG A 50 4.19 -27.67 18.39
N GLU A 51 5.31 -28.22 17.93
CA GLU A 51 5.39 -29.43 17.12
C GLU A 51 4.46 -29.36 15.89
N LEU A 52 4.44 -28.19 15.24
CA LEU A 52 3.60 -27.94 14.08
C LEU A 52 4.44 -27.67 12.83
N PRO A 53 3.97 -28.13 11.65
CA PRO A 53 4.64 -27.86 10.39
C PRO A 53 4.61 -26.38 10.04
N VAL A 54 5.62 -25.94 9.29
CA VAL A 54 5.77 -24.54 8.87
C VAL A 54 5.12 -24.29 7.51
N THR A 55 4.54 -23.10 7.34
CA THR A 55 4.15 -22.56 6.03
C THR A 55 5.01 -21.35 5.69
N VAL A 56 5.57 -21.32 4.47
CA VAL A 56 6.21 -20.13 3.91
C VAL A 56 5.21 -19.37 3.05
N VAL A 57 5.06 -18.07 3.27
CA VAL A 57 4.18 -17.20 2.51
C VAL A 57 4.99 -16.10 1.82
N VAL A 58 4.86 -16.03 0.50
CA VAL A 58 5.32 -14.91 -0.33
C VAL A 58 4.19 -13.92 -0.47
N ASN A 59 4.38 -12.72 0.09
CA ASN A 59 3.49 -11.59 -0.11
C ASN A 59 3.92 -10.81 -1.36
N GLY A 60 3.26 -11.13 -2.48
CA GLY A 60 3.29 -10.38 -3.72
C GLY A 60 2.01 -9.55 -3.95
N THR A 61 1.21 -9.31 -2.91
CA THR A 61 -0.01 -8.50 -3.02
C THR A 61 0.34 -7.02 -2.88
N GLU A 62 0.60 -6.39 -4.02
CA GLU A 62 0.89 -4.95 -4.12
C GLU A 62 -0.42 -4.17 -4.28
N GLY A 63 -0.95 -3.62 -3.18
CA GLY A 63 -2.25 -2.90 -3.17
C GLY A 63 -2.14 -1.37 -3.18
N GLU A 64 -0.93 -0.84 -2.99
CA GLU A 64 -0.64 0.59 -2.98
C GLU A 64 -0.59 1.11 -4.43
N PRO A 65 -1.44 2.06 -4.86
CA PRO A 65 -1.53 2.51 -6.26
C PRO A 65 -0.23 3.06 -6.85
N ALA A 66 0.63 3.59 -5.99
CA ALA A 66 1.91 4.16 -6.37
C ALA A 66 3.08 3.17 -6.39
N SER A 67 2.84 1.88 -6.10
CA SER A 67 3.87 0.84 -6.04
C SER A 67 3.77 -0.11 -7.22
N TRP A 68 4.92 -0.42 -7.83
CA TRP A 68 5.00 -1.34 -8.97
C TRP A 68 6.14 -2.36 -8.85
N LYS A 69 6.96 -2.26 -7.79
CA LYS A 69 8.22 -3.00 -7.67
C LYS A 69 7.99 -4.50 -7.57
N ASP A 70 6.99 -4.92 -6.79
CA ASP A 70 6.74 -6.35 -6.57
C ASP A 70 6.08 -6.96 -7.80
N LYS A 71 5.17 -6.22 -8.44
CA LYS A 71 4.58 -6.61 -9.73
C LYS A 71 5.62 -6.77 -10.83
N VAL A 72 6.56 -5.81 -10.96
CA VAL A 72 7.66 -5.90 -11.92
C VAL A 72 8.53 -7.12 -11.61
N LEU A 73 8.88 -7.33 -10.34
CA LEU A 73 9.71 -8.45 -9.92
C LEU A 73 9.05 -9.81 -10.23
N LEU A 74 7.76 -9.98 -9.91
CA LEU A 74 7.01 -11.21 -10.19
C LEU A 74 6.74 -11.42 -11.69
N THR A 75 6.67 -10.35 -12.46
CA THR A 75 6.46 -10.43 -13.92
C THR A 75 7.76 -10.71 -14.68
N ARG A 76 8.89 -10.15 -14.22
CA ARG A 76 10.16 -10.16 -14.98
C ARG A 76 11.18 -11.14 -14.44
N ALA A 77 11.19 -11.38 -13.13
CA ALA A 77 12.13 -12.28 -12.47
C ALA A 77 11.45 -13.13 -11.37
N PRO A 78 10.33 -13.81 -11.66
CA PRO A 78 9.63 -14.64 -10.66
C PRO A 78 10.53 -15.71 -10.04
N HIS A 79 11.47 -16.27 -10.81
CA HIS A 79 12.37 -17.31 -10.32
C HIS A 79 13.27 -16.84 -9.17
N LEU A 80 13.64 -15.55 -9.09
CA LEU A 80 14.41 -15.00 -7.96
C LEU A 80 13.59 -14.99 -6.67
N VAL A 81 12.30 -14.64 -6.76
CA VAL A 81 11.39 -14.70 -5.60
C VAL A 81 11.19 -16.15 -5.16
N LEU A 82 10.98 -17.06 -6.12
CA LEU A 82 10.82 -18.49 -5.85
C LEU A 82 12.08 -19.11 -5.25
N ASP A 83 13.26 -18.70 -5.70
CA ASP A 83 14.55 -19.10 -5.15
C ASP A 83 14.64 -18.77 -3.65
N GLY A 84 14.33 -17.53 -3.27
CA GLY A 84 14.37 -17.12 -1.86
C GLY A 84 13.32 -17.82 -1.00
N ALA A 85 12.12 -18.02 -1.54
CA ALA A 85 11.07 -18.77 -0.86
C ALA A 85 11.47 -20.25 -0.67
N ALA A 86 12.12 -20.87 -1.66
CA ALA A 86 12.62 -22.24 -1.57
C ALA A 86 13.76 -22.37 -0.55
N LEU A 87 14.68 -21.40 -0.49
CA LEU A 87 15.74 -21.36 0.53
C LEU A 87 15.15 -21.28 1.94
N ALA A 88 14.19 -20.37 2.16
CA ALA A 88 13.53 -20.24 3.45
C ALA A 88 12.69 -21.48 3.82
N ALA A 89 12.04 -22.10 2.83
CA ALA A 89 11.28 -23.33 3.03
C ALA A 89 12.20 -24.49 3.43
N HIS A 90 13.36 -24.63 2.79
CA HIS A 90 14.33 -25.67 3.17
C HIS A 90 14.91 -25.44 4.57
N ALA A 91 15.29 -24.19 4.89
CA ALA A 91 15.84 -23.84 6.19
C ALA A 91 14.86 -24.10 7.36
N LEU A 92 13.55 -24.08 7.09
CA LEU A 92 12.49 -24.30 8.08
C LEU A 92 11.84 -25.68 8.01
N ASP A 93 12.28 -26.55 7.11
CA ASP A 93 11.58 -27.81 6.78
C ASP A 93 10.07 -27.59 6.54
N ALA A 94 9.74 -26.61 5.70
CA ALA A 94 8.36 -26.17 5.51
C ALA A 94 7.52 -27.20 4.75
N GLU A 95 6.31 -27.46 5.24
CA GLU A 95 5.36 -28.39 4.61
C GLU A 95 4.68 -27.76 3.39
N SER A 96 4.62 -26.42 3.31
CA SER A 96 3.98 -25.75 2.17
C SER A 96 4.54 -24.36 1.90
N ILE A 97 4.44 -23.96 0.63
CA ILE A 97 4.72 -22.61 0.16
C ILE A 97 3.42 -22.04 -0.44
N VAL A 98 3.04 -20.84 -0.01
CA VAL A 98 1.89 -20.12 -0.56
C VAL A 98 2.35 -18.79 -1.13
N ILE A 99 1.97 -18.49 -2.36
CA ILE A 99 2.30 -17.23 -3.02
C ILE A 99 1.00 -16.42 -3.16
N GLY A 100 0.90 -15.32 -2.42
CA GLY A 100 -0.18 -14.35 -2.57
C GLY A 100 0.14 -13.34 -3.66
N VAL A 101 -0.74 -13.17 -4.63
CA VAL A 101 -0.62 -12.16 -5.70
C VAL A 101 -1.90 -11.35 -5.80
N ALA A 102 -1.82 -10.11 -6.26
CA ALA A 102 -3.02 -9.32 -6.55
C ALA A 102 -3.71 -9.85 -7.83
N ASP A 103 -5.02 -9.63 -7.92
CA ASP A 103 -5.81 -10.01 -9.11
C ASP A 103 -5.56 -9.09 -10.30
N ASP A 104 -4.41 -9.25 -10.96
CA ASP A 104 -4.01 -8.42 -12.10
C ASP A 104 -3.65 -9.21 -13.37
N GLY A 105 -3.81 -10.53 -13.34
CA GLY A 105 -3.62 -11.48 -14.43
C GLY A 105 -2.15 -11.75 -14.85
N VAL A 106 -1.35 -10.69 -15.01
CA VAL A 106 0.01 -10.80 -15.59
C VAL A 106 1.00 -11.44 -14.61
N ALA A 107 1.04 -10.97 -13.36
CA ALA A 107 1.96 -11.53 -12.37
C ALA A 107 1.59 -13.00 -12.07
N THR A 108 0.30 -13.30 -12.01
CA THR A 108 -0.24 -14.65 -11.83
C THR A 108 0.27 -15.62 -12.91
N GLY A 109 0.12 -15.26 -14.19
CA GLY A 109 0.58 -16.11 -15.29
C GLY A 109 2.09 -16.37 -15.25
N SER A 110 2.88 -15.31 -15.00
CA SER A 110 4.34 -15.39 -14.88
C SER A 110 4.78 -16.32 -13.75
N VAL A 111 4.21 -16.16 -12.56
CA VAL A 111 4.56 -16.98 -11.39
C VAL A 111 4.17 -18.44 -11.59
N LEU A 112 2.98 -18.72 -12.15
CA LEU A 112 2.55 -20.09 -12.42
C LEU A 112 3.47 -20.80 -13.43
N ALA A 113 3.87 -20.11 -14.49
CA ALA A 113 4.85 -20.63 -15.44
C ALA A 113 6.19 -20.95 -14.76
N ALA A 114 6.71 -20.01 -13.95
CA ALA A 114 7.97 -20.20 -13.24
C ALA A 114 7.94 -21.34 -12.20
N VAL A 115 6.80 -21.55 -11.53
CA VAL A 115 6.60 -22.70 -10.62
C VAL A 115 6.57 -24.00 -11.42
N ALA A 116 5.91 -24.05 -12.58
CA ALA A 116 5.83 -25.24 -13.42
C ALA A 116 7.19 -25.66 -14.02
N GLU A 117 8.10 -24.71 -14.22
CA GLU A 117 9.45 -24.97 -14.77
C GLU A 117 10.41 -25.67 -13.79
N ARG A 118 10.08 -25.77 -12.50
CA ARG A 118 11.02 -26.26 -11.48
C ARG A 118 10.36 -27.14 -10.43
N ARG A 119 11.17 -28.00 -9.80
CA ARG A 119 10.75 -28.73 -8.61
C ARG A 119 10.94 -27.85 -7.37
N MET A 120 9.83 -27.43 -6.77
CA MET A 120 9.85 -26.73 -5.48
C MET A 120 10.11 -27.71 -4.33
N PRO A 121 10.75 -27.28 -3.22
CA PRO A 121 11.08 -28.15 -2.09
C PRO A 121 9.85 -28.58 -1.27
N ALA A 122 8.72 -27.89 -1.44
CA ALA A 122 7.45 -28.19 -0.79
C ALA A 122 6.28 -27.91 -1.77
N PRO A 123 5.11 -28.52 -1.55
CA PRO A 123 3.87 -28.18 -2.25
C PRO A 123 3.67 -26.66 -2.31
N THR A 124 3.62 -26.13 -3.53
CA THR A 124 3.55 -24.69 -3.79
C THR A 124 2.23 -24.38 -4.46
N ARG A 125 1.47 -23.43 -3.91
CA ARG A 125 0.22 -22.95 -4.51
C ARG A 125 0.18 -21.44 -4.56
N LEU A 126 -0.53 -20.92 -5.56
CA LEU A 126 -0.80 -19.49 -5.72
C LEU A 126 -2.21 -19.17 -5.20
N VAL A 127 -2.35 -18.00 -4.58
CA VAL A 127 -3.64 -17.45 -4.16
C VAL A 127 -3.76 -16.02 -4.65
N THR A 128 -4.84 -15.75 -5.35
CA THR A 128 -5.17 -14.41 -5.83
C THR A 128 -5.94 -13.64 -4.76
N MET A 129 -5.54 -12.40 -4.52
CA MET A 129 -6.22 -11.48 -3.60
C MET A 129 -6.90 -10.34 -4.35
N PRO A 130 -8.04 -9.83 -3.86
CA PRO A 130 -8.65 -8.63 -4.40
C PRO A 130 -7.66 -7.48 -4.41
N HIS A 131 -7.63 -6.71 -5.50
CA HIS A 131 -6.80 -5.52 -5.61
C HIS A 131 -7.39 -4.38 -4.75
N ARG A 132 -7.00 -4.32 -3.47
CA ARG A 132 -7.35 -3.27 -2.52
C ARG A 132 -6.09 -2.81 -1.78
N PHE A 133 -6.12 -1.57 -1.31
CA PHE A 133 -5.03 -0.98 -0.55
C PHE A 133 -4.60 -1.83 0.66
N ILE A 134 -5.57 -2.34 1.41
CA ILE A 134 -5.32 -3.15 2.62
C ILE A 134 -5.01 -4.63 2.35
N SER A 135 -5.14 -5.11 1.11
CA SER A 135 -4.90 -6.52 0.77
C SER A 135 -3.43 -6.93 0.92
N GLY A 136 -2.51 -5.96 0.92
CA GLY A 136 -1.09 -6.16 1.20
C GLY A 136 -0.75 -6.34 2.70
N GLU A 137 -1.70 -6.05 3.59
CA GLU A 137 -1.49 -6.18 5.04
C GLU A 137 -1.34 -7.66 5.42
N SER A 138 -0.38 -7.98 6.28
CA SER A 138 0.00 -9.37 6.59
C SER A 138 -1.17 -10.20 7.14
N GLY A 139 -1.96 -9.64 8.07
CA GLY A 139 -3.12 -10.31 8.62
C GLY A 139 -4.26 -10.49 7.60
N ALA A 140 -4.53 -9.47 6.78
CA ALA A 140 -5.49 -9.55 5.68
C ALA A 140 -5.13 -10.65 4.68
N LEU A 141 -3.85 -10.73 4.29
CA LEU A 141 -3.34 -11.77 3.40
C LEU A 141 -3.49 -13.18 3.99
N ILE A 142 -3.11 -13.38 5.27
CA ILE A 142 -3.27 -14.67 5.95
C ILE A 142 -4.75 -15.09 5.97
N ARG A 143 -5.67 -14.18 6.28
CA ARG A 143 -7.11 -14.44 6.27
C ARG A 143 -7.60 -14.85 4.89
N GLY A 144 -7.24 -14.10 3.85
CA GLY A 144 -7.56 -14.46 2.47
C GLY A 144 -7.02 -15.83 2.07
N ILE A 145 -5.78 -16.16 2.46
CA ILE A 145 -5.17 -17.48 2.19
C ILE A 145 -5.95 -18.62 2.87
N ASN A 146 -6.52 -18.36 4.04
CA ASN A 146 -7.35 -19.29 4.80
C ASN A 146 -8.81 -19.36 4.29
N GLY A 147 -9.19 -18.55 3.29
CA GLY A 147 -10.54 -18.51 2.73
C GLY A 147 -11.50 -17.52 3.42
N ASP A 148 -11.01 -16.74 4.38
CA ASP A 148 -11.79 -15.68 5.03
C ASP A 148 -11.77 -14.39 4.20
N VAL A 149 -12.64 -13.44 4.58
CA VAL A 149 -12.61 -12.08 4.04
C VAL A 149 -11.21 -11.46 4.29
N PRO A 150 -10.49 -10.99 3.25
CA PRO A 150 -9.11 -10.51 3.34
C PRO A 150 -9.05 -9.08 3.89
N ILE A 151 -9.38 -8.94 5.18
CA ILE A 151 -9.28 -7.69 5.93
C ILE A 151 -8.46 -7.92 7.20
N PRO A 152 -7.70 -6.93 7.70
CA PRO A 152 -6.85 -7.11 8.88
C PRO A 152 -7.65 -7.65 10.08
N PRO A 153 -7.11 -8.58 10.88
CA PRO A 153 -7.83 -9.12 12.03
C PRO A 153 -8.03 -8.04 13.11
N GLY A 154 -9.20 -8.04 13.76
CA GLY A 154 -9.49 -7.10 14.86
C GLY A 154 -8.54 -7.25 16.06
N ARG A 155 -8.02 -8.46 16.29
CA ARG A 155 -6.97 -8.72 17.29
C ARG A 155 -5.65 -9.02 16.57
N LYS A 156 -4.62 -8.24 16.90
CA LYS A 156 -3.26 -8.44 16.37
C LYS A 156 -2.71 -9.78 16.85
N GLY A 157 -2.44 -10.68 15.91
CA GLY A 157 -1.73 -11.94 16.11
C GLY A 157 -0.41 -11.93 15.35
N ARG A 158 0.55 -12.76 15.76
CA ARG A 158 1.81 -12.94 15.01
C ARG A 158 1.66 -14.14 14.09
N ALA A 159 1.90 -13.93 12.79
CA ALA A 159 1.92 -15.02 11.81
C ALA A 159 2.97 -16.09 12.16
N SER A 160 4.07 -15.71 12.83
CA SER A 160 5.08 -16.65 13.32
C SER A 160 4.53 -17.64 14.34
N ASP A 161 3.52 -17.24 15.10
CA ASP A 161 2.88 -18.09 16.10
C ASP A 161 1.75 -18.89 15.45
N ALA A 162 0.78 -18.22 14.84
CA ALA A 162 -0.36 -18.84 14.16
C ALA A 162 -0.79 -18.02 12.93
N GLY A 163 -0.43 -18.51 11.74
CA GLY A 163 -0.76 -17.92 10.44
C GLY A 163 -1.69 -18.81 9.61
N VAL A 164 -1.19 -19.32 8.48
CA VAL A 164 -1.96 -20.15 7.54
C VAL A 164 -2.39 -21.44 8.23
N GLY A 165 -3.69 -21.72 8.27
CA GLY A 165 -4.25 -22.89 8.96
C GLY A 165 -3.90 -22.97 10.45
N GLY A 166 -3.59 -21.85 11.12
CA GLY A 166 -3.17 -21.81 12.53
C GLY A 166 -1.72 -22.27 12.77
N ARG A 167 -0.94 -22.50 11.70
CA ARG A 167 0.44 -23.00 11.73
C ARG A 167 1.47 -21.86 11.82
N PRO A 168 2.66 -22.10 12.40
CA PRO A 168 3.77 -21.16 12.33
C PRO A 168 4.07 -20.77 10.87
N THR A 169 4.01 -19.47 10.57
CA THR A 169 4.07 -18.99 9.19
C THR A 169 5.15 -17.92 9.00
N LEU A 170 6.10 -18.18 8.10
CA LEU A 170 7.04 -17.19 7.62
C LEU A 170 6.42 -16.42 6.45
N LEU A 171 5.78 -15.29 6.74
CA LEU A 171 5.30 -14.38 5.70
C LEU A 171 6.38 -13.34 5.36
N SER A 172 6.70 -13.08 4.11
CA SER A 172 7.55 -11.93 3.76
C SER A 172 7.24 -11.38 2.39
N ASN A 173 7.63 -10.13 2.14
CA ASN A 173 7.42 -9.47 0.85
C ASN A 173 8.26 -10.12 -0.27
N ALA A 174 7.74 -10.13 -1.51
CA ALA A 174 8.40 -10.74 -2.67
C ALA A 174 9.85 -10.28 -2.85
N GLU A 175 10.12 -8.97 -2.76
CA GLU A 175 11.49 -8.42 -2.85
C GLU A 175 12.39 -8.94 -1.72
N THR A 176 11.85 -9.20 -0.52
CA THR A 176 12.67 -9.73 0.58
C THR A 176 13.19 -11.14 0.26
N TYR A 177 12.37 -11.98 -0.36
CA TYR A 177 12.83 -13.30 -0.81
C TYR A 177 13.80 -13.19 -1.99
N ALA A 178 13.55 -12.29 -2.95
CA ALA A 178 14.51 -12.09 -4.04
C ALA A 178 15.88 -11.64 -3.54
N GLN A 179 15.94 -10.71 -2.57
CA GLN A 179 17.19 -10.27 -1.95
C GLN A 179 17.89 -11.42 -1.19
N LEU A 180 17.14 -12.28 -0.49
CA LEU A 180 17.69 -13.49 0.12
C LEU A 180 18.33 -14.43 -0.93
N ALA A 181 17.68 -14.61 -2.08
CA ALA A 181 18.19 -15.43 -3.17
C ALA A 181 19.49 -14.88 -3.75
N VAL A 182 19.54 -13.57 -3.99
CA VAL A 182 20.75 -12.89 -4.50
C VAL A 182 21.89 -13.04 -3.49
N ALA A 183 21.63 -12.75 -2.22
CA ALA A 183 22.63 -12.89 -1.16
C ALA A 183 23.15 -14.33 -1.01
N ALA A 184 22.28 -15.34 -1.13
CA ALA A 184 22.69 -16.74 -1.07
C ALA A 184 23.56 -17.17 -2.26
N ARG A 185 23.41 -16.53 -3.42
CA ARG A 185 24.24 -16.79 -4.61
C ARG A 185 25.59 -16.09 -4.55
N LEU A 186 25.61 -14.83 -4.09
CA LEU A 186 26.82 -14.01 -4.04
C LEU A 186 27.66 -14.27 -2.78
N GLY A 187 27.02 -14.68 -1.69
CA GLY A 187 27.60 -14.63 -0.35
C GLY A 187 27.53 -13.22 0.25
N PRO A 188 27.59 -13.09 1.59
CA PRO A 188 27.33 -11.83 2.28
C PRO A 188 28.34 -10.73 1.94
N TYR A 189 29.61 -11.09 1.71
CA TYR A 189 30.67 -10.12 1.41
C TYR A 189 30.49 -9.46 0.04
N ALA A 190 30.26 -10.26 -1.02
CA ALA A 190 30.02 -9.74 -2.36
C ALA A 190 28.66 -9.01 -2.44
N PHE A 191 27.65 -9.47 -1.71
CA PHE A 191 26.38 -8.75 -1.58
C PHE A 191 26.57 -7.35 -0.97
N GLY A 192 27.47 -7.22 0.00
CA GLY A 192 27.80 -5.95 0.67
C GLY A 192 28.83 -5.06 -0.03
N GLU A 193 29.33 -5.43 -1.22
CA GLU A 193 30.19 -4.55 -2.03
C GLU A 193 29.45 -3.30 -2.53
N VAL A 194 28.12 -3.39 -2.60
CA VAL A 194 27.22 -2.27 -2.86
C VAL A 194 26.34 -2.03 -1.65
N GLY A 195 25.81 -0.81 -1.52
CA GLY A 195 25.03 -0.42 -0.35
C GLY A 195 25.87 0.35 0.67
N THR A 196 25.29 0.53 1.85
CA THR A 196 26.00 1.10 3.02
C THR A 196 26.37 0.00 4.00
N ALA A 197 27.28 0.28 4.93
CA ALA A 197 27.62 -0.69 5.98
C ALA A 197 26.40 -1.13 6.80
N ASP A 198 25.47 -0.21 7.07
CA ASP A 198 24.25 -0.49 7.84
C ASP A 198 23.11 -1.04 6.99
N GLU A 199 23.19 -0.92 5.67
CA GLU A 199 22.18 -1.40 4.73
C GLU A 199 22.88 -1.87 3.46
N PRO A 200 23.49 -3.07 3.48
CA PRO A 200 24.21 -3.62 2.33
C PRO A 200 23.22 -4.07 1.25
N GLY A 201 23.71 -4.12 0.02
CA GLY A 201 22.94 -4.48 -1.16
C GLY A 201 22.15 -3.33 -1.78
N THR A 202 21.14 -3.72 -2.53
CA THR A 202 20.27 -2.83 -3.31
C THR A 202 18.89 -2.67 -2.70
N VAL A 203 18.17 -1.65 -3.16
CA VAL A 203 16.74 -1.43 -2.90
C VAL A 203 16.01 -1.23 -4.22
N LEU A 204 14.80 -1.79 -4.33
CA LEU A 204 13.91 -1.43 -5.43
C LEU A 204 13.11 -0.17 -5.08
N LEU A 205 13.14 0.79 -6.00
CA LEU A 205 12.38 2.02 -5.91
C LEU A 205 11.35 2.12 -7.04
N THR A 206 10.11 2.45 -6.70
CA THR A 206 9.12 2.91 -7.69
C THR A 206 9.14 4.43 -7.72
N VAL A 207 9.55 5.01 -8.85
CA VAL A 207 9.58 6.46 -9.07
C VAL A 207 8.44 6.85 -10.00
N GLY A 208 7.57 7.74 -9.52
CA GLY A 208 6.37 8.20 -10.23
C GLY A 208 6.12 9.68 -10.04
N GLY A 209 4.86 10.08 -9.81
CA GLY A 209 4.50 11.48 -9.62
C GLY A 209 4.68 12.29 -10.90
N SER A 210 5.41 13.40 -10.81
CA SER A 210 5.76 14.26 -11.95
C SER A 210 6.92 13.73 -12.81
N ALA A 211 7.41 12.51 -12.56
CA ALA A 211 8.46 11.89 -13.36
C ALA A 211 8.09 11.81 -14.84
N ARG A 212 8.94 12.35 -15.72
CA ARG A 212 8.76 12.22 -17.17
C ARG A 212 9.10 10.83 -17.69
N ARG A 213 9.89 10.06 -16.93
CA ARG A 213 10.26 8.67 -17.20
C ARG A 213 10.02 7.84 -15.94
N PRO A 214 8.75 7.57 -15.56
CA PRO A 214 8.45 6.77 -14.39
C PRO A 214 9.00 5.35 -14.57
N ALA A 215 9.56 4.78 -13.50
CA ALA A 215 10.25 3.51 -13.57
C ALA A 215 10.30 2.80 -12.21
N VAL A 216 10.51 1.49 -12.26
CA VAL A 216 11.05 0.72 -11.12
C VAL A 216 12.56 0.65 -11.32
N LEU A 217 13.32 1.16 -10.36
CA LEU A 217 14.77 1.19 -10.36
C LEU A 217 15.33 0.29 -9.28
N GLU A 218 16.37 -0.47 -9.58
CA GLU A 218 17.22 -1.08 -8.58
C GLU A 218 18.43 -0.17 -8.36
N VAL A 219 18.64 0.28 -7.12
CA VAL A 219 19.76 1.15 -6.78
C VAL A 219 20.49 0.64 -5.53
N PRO A 220 21.81 0.82 -5.42
CA PRO A 220 22.51 0.61 -4.16
C PRO A 220 21.92 1.47 -3.05
N ALA A 221 21.78 0.93 -1.83
CA ALA A 221 21.51 1.79 -0.69
C ALA A 221 22.68 2.78 -0.49
N GLY A 222 22.39 4.02 -0.10
CA GLY A 222 23.38 5.07 0.07
C GLY A 222 23.56 6.01 -1.12
N VAL A 223 22.90 5.74 -2.26
CA VAL A 223 22.92 6.70 -3.38
C VAL A 223 22.17 7.99 -3.02
N PRO A 224 22.60 9.16 -3.51
CA PRO A 224 21.83 10.40 -3.39
C PRO A 224 20.46 10.29 -4.05
N LEU A 225 19.41 10.79 -3.39
CA LEU A 225 18.04 10.78 -3.95
C LEU A 225 17.96 11.59 -5.25
N ARG A 226 18.73 12.68 -5.36
CA ARG A 226 18.80 13.49 -6.59
C ARG A 226 19.21 12.67 -7.82
N ASP A 227 20.13 11.72 -7.68
CA ASP A 227 20.62 10.93 -8.81
C ASP A 227 19.51 9.98 -9.32
N VAL A 228 18.69 9.46 -8.38
CA VAL A 228 17.49 8.67 -8.69
C VAL A 228 16.45 9.51 -9.42
N LEU A 229 16.18 10.72 -8.94
CA LEU A 229 15.21 11.64 -9.54
C LEU A 229 15.64 12.10 -10.94
N ASP A 230 16.93 12.41 -11.12
CA ASP A 230 17.51 12.79 -12.41
C ASP A 230 17.42 11.66 -13.43
N GLY A 231 17.70 10.42 -13.01
CA GLY A 231 17.51 9.22 -13.82
C GLY A 231 16.09 9.10 -14.39
N CYS A 232 15.08 9.46 -13.61
CA CYS A 232 13.67 9.45 -14.02
C CYS A 232 13.18 10.77 -14.62
N ALA A 233 14.04 11.78 -14.75
CA ALA A 233 13.68 13.15 -15.15
C ALA A 233 12.48 13.67 -14.33
N ALA A 234 12.60 13.56 -13.01
CA ALA A 234 11.52 13.78 -12.05
C ALA A 234 11.78 15.06 -11.22
N PRO A 235 11.25 16.22 -11.64
CA PRO A 235 11.48 17.48 -10.94
C PRO A 235 10.84 17.46 -9.55
N VAL A 236 11.56 17.93 -8.53
CA VAL A 236 11.08 17.89 -7.13
C VAL A 236 9.86 18.79 -6.92
N GLY A 237 9.89 20.02 -7.44
CA GLY A 237 8.85 21.02 -7.21
C GLY A 237 8.70 21.37 -5.72
N PRO A 238 7.46 21.50 -5.20
CA PRO A 238 7.22 21.88 -3.82
C PRO A 238 7.58 20.79 -2.80
N GLY A 239 7.77 19.54 -3.23
CA GLY A 239 8.17 18.46 -2.32
C GLY A 239 8.09 17.07 -2.94
N VAL A 240 8.61 16.09 -2.19
CA VAL A 240 8.63 14.67 -2.55
C VAL A 240 7.89 13.86 -1.49
N LEU A 241 6.95 13.01 -1.91
CA LEU A 241 6.40 11.98 -1.04
C LEU A 241 7.30 10.75 -1.08
N LEU A 242 7.79 10.34 0.09
CA LEU A 242 8.64 9.17 0.25
C LEU A 242 7.92 8.08 1.03
N GLY A 243 8.01 6.83 0.54
CA GLY A 243 7.53 5.64 1.23
C GLY A 243 6.08 5.24 0.96
N GLY A 244 5.38 5.91 0.05
CA GLY A 244 4.01 5.60 -0.38
C GLY A 244 2.94 6.48 0.30
N PHE A 245 1.67 6.13 0.17
CA PHE A 245 0.58 6.91 0.78
C PHE A 245 0.50 6.79 2.31
N HIS A 246 1.26 5.86 2.90
CA HIS A 246 1.54 5.83 4.34
C HIS A 246 2.90 6.45 4.72
N GLY A 247 3.55 7.08 3.75
CA GLY A 247 4.85 7.70 3.85
C GLY A 247 4.83 9.10 4.46
N THR A 248 5.81 9.90 4.07
CA THR A 248 6.03 11.26 4.56
C THR A 248 6.42 12.20 3.42
N TRP A 249 5.91 13.42 3.48
CA TRP A 249 6.36 14.52 2.65
C TRP A 249 7.69 15.08 3.16
N ILE A 250 8.58 15.43 2.23
CA ILE A 250 9.78 16.22 2.49
C ILE A 250 9.84 17.40 1.52
N GLY A 251 10.38 18.53 1.98
CA GLY A 251 10.58 19.72 1.17
C GLY A 251 11.80 19.61 0.23
N PRO A 252 11.95 20.55 -0.72
CA PRO A 252 13.00 20.49 -1.74
C PRO A 252 14.43 20.52 -1.17
N ALA A 253 14.67 21.28 -0.11
CA ALA A 253 15.98 21.31 0.55
C ALA A 253 16.33 19.94 1.15
N ALA A 254 15.39 19.33 1.89
CA ALA A 254 15.55 17.99 2.43
C ALA A 254 15.75 16.93 1.34
N ALA A 255 15.08 17.07 0.19
CA ALA A 255 15.25 16.15 -0.94
C ALA A 255 16.63 16.25 -1.59
N ALA A 256 17.26 17.43 -1.60
CA ALA A 256 18.61 17.63 -2.14
C ALA A 256 19.69 16.93 -1.29
N ASP A 257 19.49 16.88 0.03
CA ASP A 257 20.38 16.25 1.00
C ASP A 257 20.06 14.76 1.27
N ALA A 258 18.90 14.28 0.77
CA ALA A 258 18.42 12.94 1.03
C ALA A 258 19.32 11.86 0.42
N VAL A 259 19.58 10.83 1.22
CA VAL A 259 20.31 9.62 0.82
C VAL A 259 19.36 8.43 0.87
N VAL A 260 19.35 7.60 -0.17
CA VAL A 260 18.49 6.42 -0.29
C VAL A 260 18.96 5.32 0.65
N SER A 261 18.57 5.40 1.90
CA SER A 261 18.65 4.33 2.89
C SER A 261 17.64 4.62 3.99
N ARG A 262 17.37 3.66 4.88
CA ARG A 262 16.49 3.94 6.02
C ARG A 262 17.02 5.06 6.89
N ALA A 263 18.30 5.01 7.22
CA ALA A 263 18.94 6.03 8.06
C ALA A 263 19.04 7.39 7.33
N GLY A 264 19.43 7.37 6.06
CA GLY A 264 19.59 8.58 5.24
C GLY A 264 18.27 9.32 5.04
N LEU A 265 17.19 8.61 4.73
CA LEU A 265 15.86 9.24 4.60
C LEU A 265 15.31 9.68 5.96
N ALA A 266 15.50 8.91 7.03
CA ALA A 266 15.06 9.30 8.36
C ALA A 266 15.76 10.59 8.85
N ALA A 267 17.04 10.78 8.51
CA ALA A 267 17.82 11.96 8.88
C ALA A 267 17.23 13.28 8.33
N VAL A 268 16.52 13.23 7.20
CA VAL A 268 15.86 14.39 6.58
C VAL A 268 14.33 14.40 6.85
N GLY A 269 13.86 13.62 7.81
CA GLY A 269 12.43 13.51 8.15
C GLY A 269 11.59 12.66 7.18
N GLY A 270 12.24 11.98 6.24
CA GLY A 270 11.62 11.06 5.28
C GLY A 270 11.49 9.62 5.79
N THR A 271 10.88 8.75 5.00
CA THR A 271 10.82 7.31 5.25
C THR A 271 11.00 6.52 3.96
N LEU A 272 11.78 5.44 4.01
CA LEU A 272 11.95 4.56 2.86
C LEU A 272 10.66 3.81 2.52
N GLY A 273 9.91 3.38 3.56
CA GLY A 273 8.64 2.67 3.40
C GLY A 273 8.72 1.51 2.39
N ALA A 274 7.78 1.50 1.45
CA ALA A 274 7.71 0.51 0.37
C ALA A 274 8.63 0.83 -0.83
N GLY A 275 9.57 1.77 -0.69
CA GLY A 275 10.47 2.18 -1.78
C GLY A 275 9.78 3.06 -2.82
N ILE A 276 8.82 3.89 -2.43
CA ILE A 276 8.06 4.72 -3.37
C ILE A 276 8.54 6.17 -3.28
N VAL A 277 8.80 6.78 -4.44
CA VAL A 277 9.31 8.16 -4.57
C VAL A 277 8.41 8.92 -5.54
N LEU A 278 7.62 9.87 -5.03
CA LEU A 278 6.66 10.64 -5.82
C LEU A 278 6.93 12.14 -5.65
N PRO A 279 7.78 12.73 -6.50
CA PRO A 279 7.95 14.18 -6.54
C PRO A 279 6.74 14.86 -7.20
N LEU A 280 6.37 16.03 -6.69
CA LEU A 280 5.21 16.77 -7.21
C LEU A 280 5.51 17.56 -8.49
N GLY A 281 6.75 18.01 -8.66
CA GLY A 281 7.12 18.88 -9.77
C GLY A 281 6.42 20.23 -9.72
N ASP A 282 6.70 21.09 -10.70
CA ASP A 282 6.21 22.46 -10.67
C ASP A 282 4.79 22.60 -11.23
N GLY A 283 4.06 23.59 -10.69
CA GLY A 283 2.76 24.01 -11.19
C GLY A 283 1.60 23.10 -10.81
N THR A 284 1.72 22.38 -9.68
CA THR A 284 0.58 21.72 -9.04
C THR A 284 0.44 22.08 -7.57
N CYS A 285 -0.80 22.23 -7.11
CA CYS A 285 -1.10 22.51 -5.71
C CYS A 285 -0.76 21.28 -4.83
N PRO A 286 0.25 21.36 -3.93
CA PRO A 286 0.67 20.22 -3.11
C PRO A 286 -0.43 19.78 -2.14
N LEU A 287 -1.16 20.72 -1.54
CA LEU A 287 -2.26 20.40 -0.63
C LEU A 287 -3.45 19.76 -1.37
N GLY A 288 -3.69 20.16 -2.61
CA GLY A 288 -4.73 19.58 -3.45
C GLY A 288 -4.45 18.12 -3.81
N GLU A 289 -3.19 17.79 -4.13
CA GLU A 289 -2.76 16.40 -4.32
C GLU A 289 -2.85 15.60 -3.01
N ALA A 290 -2.43 16.18 -1.88
CA ALA A 290 -2.57 15.54 -0.57
C ALA A 290 -4.05 15.26 -0.22
N ARG A 291 -4.98 16.17 -0.54
CA ARG A 291 -6.42 15.96 -0.35
C ARG A 291 -6.95 14.80 -1.17
N ARG A 292 -6.53 14.66 -2.44
CA ARG A 292 -6.94 13.53 -3.30
C ARG A 292 -6.55 12.19 -2.64
N VAL A 293 -5.29 12.09 -2.21
CA VAL A 293 -4.78 10.88 -1.54
C VAL A 293 -5.47 10.64 -0.20
N LEU A 294 -5.71 11.67 0.61
CA LEU A 294 -6.40 11.50 1.90
C LEU A 294 -7.84 11.03 1.74
N ARG A 295 -8.56 11.55 0.74
CA ARG A 295 -9.91 11.09 0.41
C ARG A 295 -9.90 9.64 -0.06
N TYR A 296 -8.94 9.29 -0.90
CA TYR A 296 -8.71 7.90 -1.31
C TYR A 296 -8.49 7.00 -0.08
N LEU A 297 -7.52 7.33 0.78
CA LEU A 297 -7.19 6.54 1.96
C LEU A 297 -8.39 6.39 2.91
N ALA A 298 -9.17 7.45 3.12
CA ALA A 298 -10.40 7.37 3.92
C ALA A 298 -11.42 6.37 3.34
N GLY A 299 -11.48 6.23 2.02
CA GLY A 299 -12.30 5.23 1.32
C GLY A 299 -11.77 3.80 1.38
N GLN A 300 -10.49 3.60 1.73
CA GLN A 300 -9.85 2.27 1.83
C GLN A 300 -10.01 1.59 3.20
N SER A 301 -10.93 2.10 4.03
CA SER A 301 -11.24 1.52 5.34
C SER A 301 -11.78 0.09 5.22
N ALA A 302 -11.24 -0.81 6.03
CA ALA A 302 -11.78 -2.17 6.19
C ALA A 302 -13.15 -2.20 6.91
N GLY A 303 -13.62 -1.07 7.44
CA GLY A 303 -14.89 -0.99 8.15
C GLY A 303 -14.92 -1.69 9.52
N GLN A 304 -13.77 -1.88 10.18
CA GLN A 304 -13.71 -2.64 11.44
C GLN A 304 -13.45 -1.81 12.70
N CYS A 305 -12.91 -0.58 12.55
CA CYS A 305 -12.57 0.24 13.70
C CYS A 305 -13.08 1.68 13.52
N GLY A 306 -13.60 2.26 14.61
CA GLY A 306 -14.10 3.65 14.64
C GLY A 306 -13.07 4.68 14.15
N PRO A 307 -11.77 4.58 14.51
CA PRO A 307 -10.73 5.46 13.97
C PRO A 307 -10.64 5.47 12.44
N CYS A 308 -10.84 4.32 11.77
CA CYS A 308 -10.87 4.29 10.31
C CYS A 308 -12.21 4.76 9.75
N GLN A 309 -13.33 4.26 10.28
CA GLN A 309 -14.66 4.52 9.73
C GLN A 309 -15.10 5.98 9.90
N LEU A 310 -14.76 6.60 11.03
CA LEU A 310 -15.19 7.96 11.36
C LEU A 310 -14.00 8.92 11.32
N GLY A 311 -12.87 8.52 11.90
CA GLY A 311 -11.73 9.41 12.06
C GLY A 311 -10.97 9.76 10.77
N LEU A 312 -10.86 8.84 9.80
CA LEU A 312 -10.18 9.15 8.52
C LEU A 312 -11.00 10.07 7.61
N PRO A 313 -12.32 9.90 7.45
CA PRO A 313 -13.16 10.91 6.83
C PRO A 313 -13.06 12.28 7.50
N ASP A 314 -13.00 12.33 8.83
CA ASP A 314 -12.84 13.57 9.59
C ASP A 314 -11.49 14.24 9.31
N LEU A 315 -10.41 13.47 9.26
CA LEU A 315 -9.08 13.96 8.89
C LEU A 315 -9.05 14.51 7.46
N ALA A 316 -9.67 13.81 6.51
CA ALA A 316 -9.78 14.26 5.12
C ALA A 316 -10.59 15.57 5.00
N ARG A 317 -11.67 15.72 5.79
CA ARG A 317 -12.42 16.98 5.88
C ARG A 317 -11.60 18.10 6.51
N ALA A 318 -10.88 17.83 7.58
CA ALA A 318 -10.04 18.84 8.26
C ALA A 318 -8.95 19.39 7.33
N ILE A 319 -8.33 18.57 6.50
CA ILE A 319 -7.38 19.06 5.47
C ILE A 319 -8.10 19.88 4.40
N SER A 320 -9.33 19.51 4.04
CA SER A 320 -10.11 20.26 3.06
C SER A 320 -10.47 21.68 3.53
N THR A 321 -10.69 21.90 4.83
CA THR A 321 -10.96 23.26 5.36
C THR A 321 -9.78 24.21 5.24
N ILE A 322 -8.55 23.70 5.29
CA ILE A 322 -7.34 24.49 4.97
C ILE A 322 -7.37 24.89 3.49
N ILE A 323 -7.59 23.91 2.62
CA ILE A 323 -7.51 24.08 1.16
C ILE A 323 -8.59 25.04 0.65
N ASP A 324 -9.80 24.94 1.19
CA ASP A 324 -10.91 25.79 0.77
C ASP A 324 -10.87 27.17 1.46
N GLY A 325 -9.85 27.45 2.30
CA GLY A 325 -9.69 28.71 3.03
C GLY A 325 -10.73 28.94 4.13
N SER A 326 -11.54 27.94 4.46
CA SER A 326 -12.69 28.05 5.37
C SER A 326 -12.36 27.78 6.84
N GLY A 327 -11.19 27.22 7.14
CA GLY A 327 -10.81 26.80 8.51
C GLY A 327 -10.24 27.90 9.41
N GLY A 328 -9.87 29.07 8.87
CA GLY A 328 -9.28 30.18 9.64
C GLY A 328 -8.06 29.78 10.47
N ALA A 329 -7.83 30.47 11.59
CA ALA A 329 -6.66 30.24 12.45
C ALA A 329 -6.62 28.85 13.13
N ALA A 330 -7.78 28.18 13.26
CA ALA A 330 -7.89 26.89 13.92
C ALA A 330 -7.70 25.68 13.00
N ALA A 331 -7.56 25.89 11.67
CA ALA A 331 -7.56 24.82 10.69
C ALA A 331 -6.44 23.78 10.94
N LEU A 332 -5.25 24.24 11.30
CA LEU A 332 -4.11 23.36 11.59
C LEU A 332 -4.33 22.52 12.86
N ASP A 333 -4.93 23.11 13.89
CA ASP A 333 -5.24 22.40 15.14
C ASP A 333 -6.33 21.35 14.93
N GLN A 334 -7.30 21.61 14.04
CA GLN A 334 -8.30 20.62 13.63
C GLN A 334 -7.65 19.40 12.96
N VAL A 335 -6.70 19.62 12.04
CA VAL A 335 -5.96 18.51 11.41
C VAL A 335 -5.17 17.72 12.43
N ARG A 336 -4.43 18.40 13.32
CA ARG A 336 -3.64 17.75 14.38
C ARG A 336 -4.53 16.97 15.35
N GLY A 337 -5.68 17.53 15.73
CA GLY A 337 -6.69 16.89 16.57
C GLY A 337 -7.27 15.63 15.90
N ALA A 338 -7.68 15.73 14.64
CA ALA A 338 -8.19 14.59 13.87
C ALA A 338 -7.15 13.48 13.71
N ALA A 339 -5.90 13.84 13.38
CA ALA A 339 -4.79 12.89 13.30
C ALA A 339 -4.49 12.24 14.66
N GLY A 340 -4.49 13.01 15.75
CA GLY A 340 -4.34 12.49 17.11
C GLY A 340 -5.48 11.56 17.53
N GLY A 341 -6.69 11.79 17.03
CA GLY A 341 -7.86 10.95 17.26
C GLY A 341 -7.76 9.55 16.67
N VAL A 342 -6.96 9.35 15.62
CA VAL A 342 -6.83 8.04 14.94
C VAL A 342 -5.55 7.27 15.25
N ARG A 343 -4.46 7.97 15.58
CA ARG A 343 -3.15 7.36 15.83
C ARG A 343 -3.17 6.36 16.99
N GLY A 344 -2.60 5.18 16.77
CA GLY A 344 -2.44 4.09 17.73
C GLY A 344 -3.72 3.33 18.04
N ARG A 345 -4.85 3.66 17.39
CA ARG A 345 -6.18 3.12 17.73
C ARG A 345 -6.76 2.18 16.67
N GLY A 346 -6.04 1.95 15.58
CA GLY A 346 -6.45 1.05 14.50
C GLY A 346 -6.17 -0.44 14.77
N ALA A 347 -7.00 -1.30 14.18
CA ALA A 347 -6.73 -2.74 14.12
C ALA A 347 -5.44 -3.06 13.32
N CYS A 348 -5.15 -2.23 12.30
CA CYS A 348 -3.91 -2.25 11.51
C CYS A 348 -3.25 -0.86 11.53
N SER A 349 -2.12 -0.72 10.81
CA SER A 349 -1.37 0.55 10.71
C SER A 349 -1.98 1.56 9.73
N HIS A 350 -3.10 1.26 9.09
CA HIS A 350 -3.71 2.14 8.08
C HIS A 350 -4.06 3.55 8.60
N PRO A 351 -4.73 3.71 9.76
CA PRO A 351 -4.98 5.04 10.29
C PRO A 351 -3.69 5.75 10.74
N ASP A 352 -2.69 5.02 11.23
CA ASP A 352 -1.38 5.59 11.58
C ASP A 352 -0.63 6.14 10.37
N GLY A 353 -0.62 5.38 9.26
CA GLY A 353 -0.01 5.80 8.01
C GLY A 353 -0.71 7.00 7.40
N THR A 354 -2.05 7.02 7.41
CA THR A 354 -2.85 8.14 6.90
C THR A 354 -2.66 9.41 7.73
N ALA A 355 -2.59 9.28 9.06
CA ALA A 355 -2.28 10.41 9.94
C ALA A 355 -0.86 10.94 9.72
N ARG A 356 0.13 10.06 9.53
CA ARG A 356 1.52 10.46 9.22
C ARG A 356 1.58 11.24 7.90
N PHE A 357 0.90 10.76 6.87
CA PHE A 357 0.80 11.44 5.58
C PHE A 357 0.22 12.85 5.75
N ALA A 358 -0.91 13.01 6.44
CA ALA A 358 -1.54 14.31 6.67
C ALA A 358 -0.65 15.27 7.48
N LEU A 359 -0.04 14.79 8.56
CA LEU A 359 0.81 15.61 9.43
C LEU A 359 2.06 16.10 8.69
N SER A 360 2.75 15.20 7.96
CA SER A 360 3.92 15.61 7.17
C SER A 360 3.56 16.61 6.06
N ALA A 361 2.36 16.53 5.48
CA ALA A 361 1.90 17.52 4.51
C ALA A 361 1.79 18.92 5.13
N ILE A 362 1.16 19.05 6.31
CA ILE A 362 1.01 20.36 6.96
C ILE A 362 2.32 20.92 7.50
N ASP A 363 3.27 20.05 7.85
CA ASP A 363 4.61 20.45 8.31
C ASP A 363 5.51 20.85 7.14
N THR A 364 5.30 20.28 5.94
CA THR A 364 6.12 20.54 4.74
C THR A 364 5.62 21.76 3.95
N PHE A 365 4.31 21.87 3.73
CA PHE A 365 3.72 22.84 2.79
C PHE A 365 3.21 24.11 3.48
N THR A 366 4.00 24.65 4.42
CA THR A 366 3.56 25.79 5.26
C THR A 366 3.29 27.05 4.44
N ALA A 367 4.07 27.30 3.39
CA ALA A 367 3.88 28.43 2.47
C ALA A 367 2.56 28.30 1.68
N ASP A 368 2.25 27.11 1.18
CA ASP A 368 1.01 26.82 0.47
C ASP A 368 -0.21 26.97 1.39
N ILE A 369 -0.09 26.49 2.64
CA ILE A 369 -1.13 26.65 3.66
C ILE A 369 -1.43 28.12 3.91
N ALA A 370 -0.39 28.94 4.10
CA ALA A 370 -0.56 30.38 4.31
C ALA A 370 -1.26 31.05 3.12
N ALA A 371 -0.91 30.65 1.89
CA ALA A 371 -1.56 31.14 0.69
C ALA A 371 -3.04 30.73 0.62
N HIS A 372 -3.36 29.47 0.91
CA HIS A 372 -4.74 28.97 0.93
C HIS A 372 -5.60 29.68 1.99
N LEU A 373 -5.09 29.87 3.20
CA LEU A 373 -5.82 30.56 4.27
C LEU A 373 -6.02 32.06 3.99
N ALA A 374 -5.07 32.70 3.29
CA ALA A 374 -5.17 34.13 2.98
C ALA A 374 -6.01 34.44 1.73
N ARG A 375 -5.98 33.57 0.73
CA ARG A 375 -6.52 33.84 -0.62
C ARG A 375 -7.59 32.85 -1.10
N GLY A 376 -7.88 31.81 -0.33
CA GLY A 376 -8.71 30.68 -0.78
C GLY A 376 -8.03 29.79 -1.82
N GLY A 377 -6.70 29.90 -1.98
CA GLY A 377 -5.93 29.13 -2.96
C GLY A 377 -4.44 29.48 -2.98
N CYS A 378 -3.60 28.53 -3.42
CA CYS A 378 -2.17 28.78 -3.68
C CYS A 378 -1.88 29.39 -5.06
N GLY A 379 -2.80 29.28 -6.02
CA GLY A 379 -2.66 29.79 -7.39
C GLY A 379 -2.35 28.71 -8.42
N ASP A 380 -1.94 27.51 -7.98
CA ASP A 380 -1.69 26.37 -8.85
C ASP A 380 -2.88 25.41 -8.94
N PRO A 381 -3.11 24.77 -10.10
CA PRO A 381 -4.15 23.75 -10.25
C PRO A 381 -3.74 22.42 -9.60
N VAL A 382 -4.72 21.55 -9.32
CA VAL A 382 -4.44 20.14 -8.97
C VAL A 382 -4.32 19.35 -10.27
N ARG A 383 -3.16 18.76 -10.56
CA ARG A 383 -2.88 18.13 -11.86
C ARG A 383 -3.14 16.63 -11.89
N GLY A 384 -3.35 16.01 -10.74
CA GLY A 384 -3.56 14.59 -10.64
C GLY A 384 -2.26 13.77 -10.65
N VAL A 385 -1.12 14.36 -10.28
CA VAL A 385 0.20 13.70 -10.49
C VAL A 385 0.41 12.48 -9.59
N LEU A 386 -0.27 12.41 -8.45
CA LEU A 386 -0.25 11.21 -7.61
C LEU A 386 -1.25 10.18 -8.14
N PRO A 387 -0.80 8.92 -8.41
CA PRO A 387 -1.64 7.92 -9.06
C PRO A 387 -2.72 7.42 -8.11
N LEU A 388 -3.97 7.47 -8.55
CA LEU A 388 -5.12 6.86 -7.88
C LEU A 388 -5.81 5.91 -8.86
N PRO A 389 -6.47 4.84 -8.40
CA PRO A 389 -7.21 3.95 -9.29
C PRO A 389 -8.26 4.72 -10.11
N GLU A 390 -8.36 4.41 -11.41
CA GLU A 390 -9.37 4.98 -12.29
C GLU A 390 -10.78 4.65 -11.75
N GLY A 391 -11.63 5.67 -11.60
CA GLY A 391 -13.01 5.52 -11.11
C GLY A 391 -13.25 5.91 -9.64
N GLU A 392 -12.25 6.38 -8.90
CA GLU A 392 -12.44 6.93 -7.53
C GLU A 392 -12.38 8.46 -7.47
N ASP A 393 -11.89 9.11 -8.53
CA ASP A 393 -12.09 10.55 -8.82
C ASP A 393 -13.39 10.80 -9.63
N SER A 394 -14.19 9.76 -9.94
CA SER A 394 -15.57 10.04 -10.34
C SER A 394 -16.25 10.64 -9.12
N THR A 395 -16.58 11.93 -9.18
CA THR A 395 -17.79 12.43 -8.54
C THR A 395 -18.84 11.37 -8.79
N GLY A 396 -19.21 10.58 -7.77
CA GLY A 396 -20.15 9.49 -7.97
C GLY A 396 -21.35 10.11 -8.65
N GLY A 397 -21.67 9.63 -9.85
CA GLY A 397 -22.73 10.18 -10.66
C GLY A 397 -23.98 10.48 -9.83
N ARG A 398 -24.74 11.51 -10.21
CA ARG A 398 -25.97 11.85 -9.47
C ARG A 398 -26.98 10.72 -9.65
N LEU A 399 -27.74 10.43 -8.60
CA LEU A 399 -28.92 9.60 -8.75
C LEU A 399 -30.00 10.42 -9.45
N VAL A 400 -30.59 9.85 -10.49
CA VAL A 400 -31.64 10.46 -11.28
C VAL A 400 -32.80 9.49 -11.41
N VAL A 401 -34.02 10.02 -11.30
CA VAL A 401 -35.26 9.28 -11.48
C VAL A 401 -35.85 9.62 -12.84
N ASP A 402 -36.08 8.60 -13.66
CA ASP A 402 -36.93 8.71 -14.84
C ASP A 402 -38.40 8.70 -14.39
N TRP A 403 -38.97 9.89 -14.30
CA TRP A 403 -40.36 10.10 -13.89
C TRP A 403 -41.39 9.47 -14.81
N SER A 404 -41.03 9.15 -16.07
CA SER A 404 -41.94 8.43 -16.98
C SER A 404 -42.09 6.94 -16.64
N ARG A 405 -41.21 6.41 -15.79
CA ARG A 405 -41.18 5.00 -15.39
C ARG A 405 -41.42 4.78 -13.90
N CYS A 406 -41.27 5.81 -13.06
CA CYS A 406 -41.36 5.64 -11.61
C CYS A 406 -42.80 5.47 -11.14
N ASP A 407 -43.14 4.28 -10.63
CA ASP A 407 -44.48 3.97 -10.06
C ASP A 407 -44.58 4.19 -8.54
N GLY A 408 -43.60 4.85 -7.90
CA GLY A 408 -43.68 5.23 -6.48
C GLY A 408 -43.54 4.06 -5.48
N HIS A 409 -42.87 2.96 -5.86
CA HIS A 409 -42.73 1.77 -5.00
C HIS A 409 -41.99 1.98 -3.66
N GLY A 410 -41.23 3.08 -3.50
CA GLY A 410 -40.54 3.42 -2.26
C GLY A 410 -39.33 2.55 -1.87
N LEU A 411 -39.07 1.44 -2.56
CA LEU A 411 -37.97 0.51 -2.25
C LEU A 411 -36.58 1.16 -2.32
N CYS A 412 -36.39 2.13 -3.21
CA CYS A 412 -35.14 2.88 -3.33
C CYS A 412 -34.79 3.65 -2.04
N ALA A 413 -35.76 4.25 -1.36
CA ALA A 413 -35.58 4.93 -0.08
C ALA A 413 -35.29 3.97 1.08
N GLN A 414 -35.74 2.71 0.99
CA GLN A 414 -35.38 1.67 1.98
C GLN A 414 -33.96 1.13 1.78
N LEU A 415 -33.52 1.06 0.53
CA LEU A 415 -32.20 0.52 0.17
C LEU A 415 -31.07 1.55 0.27
N ALA A 416 -31.40 2.84 0.17
CA ALA A 416 -30.46 3.95 0.28
C ALA A 416 -31.06 5.16 1.04
N PRO A 417 -31.45 5.00 2.32
CA PRO A 417 -32.15 6.03 3.09
C PRO A 417 -31.32 7.30 3.32
N GLU A 418 -29.99 7.21 3.23
CA GLU A 418 -29.08 8.35 3.34
C GLU A 418 -28.99 9.17 2.04
N LEU A 419 -29.52 8.65 0.93
CA LEU A 419 -29.48 9.28 -0.40
C LEU A 419 -30.87 9.68 -0.90
N ILE A 420 -31.91 8.92 -0.52
CA ILE A 420 -33.27 9.04 -1.08
C ILE A 420 -34.28 9.04 0.06
N THR A 421 -35.08 10.10 0.14
CA THR A 421 -36.27 10.18 1.00
C THR A 421 -37.53 10.05 0.13
N LEU A 422 -38.71 9.92 0.74
CA LEU A 422 -39.98 9.97 0.01
C LEU A 422 -40.69 11.28 0.30
N ASP A 423 -41.27 11.89 -0.72
CA ASP A 423 -42.10 13.08 -0.58
C ASP A 423 -43.50 12.74 -0.02
N ALA A 424 -44.35 13.76 0.13
CA ALA A 424 -45.71 13.60 0.64
C ALA A 424 -46.61 12.69 -0.23
N ASN A 425 -46.23 12.46 -1.49
CA ASN A 425 -46.95 11.62 -2.45
C ASN A 425 -46.32 10.22 -2.59
N GLY A 426 -45.28 9.90 -1.81
CA GLY A 426 -44.60 8.60 -1.84
C GLY A 426 -43.58 8.45 -2.97
N PHE A 427 -43.19 9.55 -3.63
CA PHE A 427 -42.18 9.55 -4.69
C PHE A 427 -40.77 9.86 -4.14
N PRO A 428 -39.71 9.31 -4.74
CA PRO A 428 -38.34 9.52 -4.27
C PRO A 428 -37.88 10.97 -4.44
N ALA A 429 -37.48 11.61 -3.35
CA ALA A 429 -36.82 12.90 -3.31
C ALA A 429 -35.33 12.70 -2.97
N MET A 430 -34.44 13.29 -3.75
CA MET A 430 -32.99 13.17 -3.57
C MET A 430 -32.29 14.49 -3.89
N SER A 431 -31.10 14.68 -3.33
CA SER A 431 -30.27 15.86 -3.58
C SER A 431 -29.61 15.79 -4.96
N ASP A 432 -29.46 16.93 -5.63
CA ASP A 432 -28.68 17.06 -6.87
C ASP A 432 -27.15 16.92 -6.64
N ALA A 433 -26.72 16.56 -5.43
CA ALA A 433 -25.32 16.31 -5.12
C ALA A 433 -24.85 14.96 -5.71
N PRO A 434 -23.58 14.86 -6.15
CA PRO A 434 -22.96 13.59 -6.53
C PRO A 434 -23.07 12.57 -5.39
N VAL A 435 -23.30 11.30 -5.73
CA VAL A 435 -23.32 10.21 -4.74
C VAL A 435 -21.93 10.11 -4.09
N PRO A 436 -21.83 10.27 -2.77
CA PRO A 436 -20.55 10.10 -2.10
C PRO A 436 -20.04 8.66 -2.22
N PRO A 437 -18.71 8.43 -2.35
CA PRO A 437 -18.14 7.09 -2.51
C PRO A 437 -18.56 6.09 -1.43
N TRP A 438 -18.73 6.54 -0.19
CA TRP A 438 -19.17 5.67 0.92
C TRP A 438 -20.65 5.25 0.84
N LEU A 439 -21.48 5.95 0.06
CA LEU A 439 -22.87 5.58 -0.22
C LEU A 439 -23.05 4.93 -1.59
N ALA A 440 -21.99 4.80 -2.39
CA ALA A 440 -22.03 4.25 -3.75
C ALA A 440 -22.49 2.78 -3.79
N ALA A 441 -22.25 1.99 -2.73
CA ALA A 441 -22.78 0.64 -2.62
C ALA A 441 -24.31 0.62 -2.44
N GLY A 442 -24.84 1.51 -1.58
CA GLY A 442 -26.28 1.68 -1.38
C GLY A 442 -26.98 2.19 -2.64
N ALA A 443 -26.40 3.19 -3.31
CA ALA A 443 -26.87 3.70 -4.60
C ALA A 443 -26.95 2.60 -5.67
N ARG A 444 -25.87 1.83 -5.87
CA ARG A 444 -25.84 0.71 -6.83
C ARG A 444 -26.89 -0.35 -6.51
N LYS A 445 -27.10 -0.65 -5.23
CA LYS A 445 -28.11 -1.61 -4.79
C LYS A 445 -29.53 -1.09 -5.05
N ALA A 446 -29.81 0.18 -4.76
CA ALA A 446 -31.09 0.82 -5.02
C ALA A 446 -31.42 0.87 -6.53
N ILE A 447 -30.42 1.15 -7.37
CA ILE A 447 -30.55 1.11 -8.84
C ILE A 447 -30.87 -0.31 -9.32
N ALA A 448 -30.06 -1.28 -8.93
CA ALA A 448 -30.20 -2.67 -9.39
C ALA A 448 -31.53 -3.32 -8.95
N MET A 449 -32.09 -2.87 -7.83
CA MET A 449 -33.34 -3.40 -7.27
C MET A 449 -34.57 -2.55 -7.57
N CYS A 450 -34.45 -1.47 -8.36
CA CYS A 450 -35.60 -0.66 -8.77
C CYS A 450 -36.53 -1.49 -9.66
N PRO A 451 -37.76 -1.85 -9.22
CA PRO A 451 -38.63 -2.74 -9.98
C PRO A 451 -39.05 -2.16 -11.33
N ALA A 452 -39.19 -0.83 -11.39
CA ALA A 452 -39.60 -0.10 -12.58
C ALA A 452 -38.41 0.37 -13.45
N LEU A 453 -37.17 0.06 -13.05
CA LEU A 453 -35.94 0.51 -13.71
C LEU A 453 -35.89 2.04 -13.93
N ALA A 454 -36.52 2.78 -13.02
CA ALA A 454 -36.65 4.23 -13.08
C ALA A 454 -35.45 4.95 -12.44
N LEU A 455 -34.69 4.30 -11.57
CA LEU A 455 -33.54 4.90 -10.88
C LEU A 455 -32.24 4.59 -11.64
N ARG A 456 -31.46 5.62 -11.96
CA ARG A 456 -30.16 5.49 -12.63
C ARG A 456 -29.12 6.43 -12.03
N GLN A 457 -27.85 6.18 -12.37
CA GLN A 457 -26.74 7.06 -12.01
C GLN A 457 -26.23 7.73 -13.30
N ASP A 458 -26.26 9.06 -13.36
CA ASP A 458 -25.72 9.79 -14.51
C ASP A 458 -24.19 9.75 -14.48
N SER A 459 -23.55 9.64 -15.66
CA SER A 459 -22.09 9.50 -15.78
C SER A 459 -21.33 10.77 -15.42
#